data_AF-A0A7Z9KBH8-F1
#
_entry.id   AF-A0A7Z9KBH8-F1
#
_cell.length_a   1.000
_cell.length_b   1.000
_cell.length_c   1.000
_cell.angle_alpha   90.00
_cell.angle_beta   90.00
_cell.angle_gamma   90.00
#
_symmetry.space_group_name_H-M   'P 1'
#
loop_
_entity.id
_entity.type
_entity.pdbx_description
1 polymer ?
#
loop_
_entity_poly.entity_id
_entity_poly.type
_entity_poly.pdbx_seq_one_letter_code
_entity_poly.pdbx_strand_id
1 'polypeptide(L)' 'MIDANQEAWDEVFHDPHHEPHRDIFSIYTLSGEHIGEGQLSIDEALGDAQISVLIGQTSLWHHGYGTSSVIAMIEHIF' A
#
# COMPACT_ATOMS: atom_id res chain seq x y z
N MET A 1 14.18 -12.31 0.71
CA MET A 1 12.96 -12.27 1.56
C MET A 1 12.47 -13.63 2.03
N ILE A 2 12.71 -14.74 1.31
CA ILE A 2 12.23 -16.08 1.75
C ILE A 2 12.88 -16.53 3.07
N ASP A 3 14.12 -16.10 3.36
CA ASP A 3 14.84 -16.42 4.60
C ASP A 3 14.96 -15.22 5.57
N ALA A 4 14.14 -14.18 5.40
CA ALA A 4 14.18 -13.01 6.28
C ALA A 4 13.65 -13.38 7.67
N ASN A 5 14.40 -13.02 8.71
CA ASN A 5 13.92 -13.13 10.09
C ASN A 5 12.89 -12.02 10.38
N GLN A 6 12.17 -12.16 11.49
CA GLN A 6 11.11 -11.21 11.86
C GLN A 6 11.63 -9.77 11.97
N GLU A 7 12.83 -9.59 12.51
CA GLU A 7 13.46 -8.28 12.69
C GLU A 7 13.75 -7.59 11.34
N ALA A 8 14.28 -8.31 10.35
CA ALA A 8 14.48 -7.81 8.99
C ALA A 8 13.15 -7.57 8.25
N TRP A 9 12.09 -8.28 8.63
CA TRP A 9 10.74 -8.02 8.14
C TRP A 9 10.19 -6.72 8.72
N ASP A 10 10.30 -6.54 10.02
CA ASP A 10 9.80 -5.35 10.71
C ASP A 10 10.63 -4.11 10.34
N GLU A 11 11.93 -4.21 10.10
CA GLU A 11 12.76 -3.10 9.61
C GLU A 11 12.29 -2.58 8.24
N VAL A 12 11.78 -3.47 7.37
CA VAL A 12 11.39 -3.08 6.00
C VAL A 12 9.92 -2.62 5.93
N PHE A 13 9.07 -3.14 6.81
CA PHE A 13 7.61 -2.98 6.70
C PHE A 13 6.95 -2.30 7.92
N HIS A 14 7.63 -2.24 9.06
CA HIS A 14 7.09 -1.74 10.34
C HIS A 14 8.05 -0.83 11.10
N ASP A 15 9.12 -0.34 10.47
CA ASP A 15 10.14 0.46 11.15
C ASP A 15 9.55 1.80 11.62
N PRO A 16 9.51 2.06 12.94
CA PRO A 16 9.00 3.30 13.49
C PRO A 16 9.87 4.53 13.15
N HIS A 17 11.07 4.33 12.60
CA HIS A 17 12.01 5.38 12.21
C HIS A 17 12.10 5.62 10.69
N HIS A 18 11.30 4.93 9.88
CA HIS A 18 11.28 5.13 8.44
C HIS A 18 10.60 6.45 8.09
N GLU A 19 11.38 7.53 8.15
CA GLU A 19 11.23 8.59 7.15
C GLU A 19 11.87 8.07 5.85
N PRO A 20 11.14 8.07 4.71
CA PRO A 20 9.78 8.54 4.50
C PRO A 20 8.71 7.57 5.03
N HIS A 21 7.61 8.14 5.56
CA HIS A 21 6.44 7.39 6.05
C HIS A 21 5.87 6.55 4.91
N ARG A 22 6.14 5.25 4.92
CA ARG A 22 5.69 4.31 3.89
C ARG A 22 4.69 3.32 4.47
N ASP A 23 3.45 3.43 4.03
CA ASP A 23 2.39 2.48 4.38
C ASP A 23 2.10 1.54 3.22
N ILE A 24 1.92 0.26 3.53
CA ILE A 24 1.56 -0.78 2.55
C ILE A 24 0.23 -1.40 2.94
N PHE A 25 -0.68 -1.47 1.96
CA PHE A 25 -2.04 -1.94 2.12
C PHE A 25 -2.32 -3.12 1.20
N SER A 26 -3.02 -4.12 1.72
CA SER A 26 -3.61 -5.18 0.89
C SER A 26 -5.01 -4.75 0.42
N ILE A 27 -5.30 -4.97 -0.86
CA ILE A 27 -6.61 -4.64 -1.46
C ILE A 27 -7.44 -5.92 -1.54
N TYR A 28 -8.60 -5.88 -0.90
CA TYR A 28 -9.56 -7.00 -0.86
C TYR A 28 -10.88 -6.63 -1.54
N THR A 29 -11.52 -7.62 -2.16
CA THR A 29 -12.93 -7.52 -2.57
C THR A 29 -13.85 -7.62 -1.36
N LEU A 30 -15.13 -7.28 -1.53
CA LEU A 30 -16.15 -7.49 -0.50
C LEU A 30 -16.34 -8.97 -0.11
N SER A 31 -15.92 -9.91 -0.98
CA SER A 31 -15.92 -11.34 -0.66
C SER A 31 -14.65 -11.80 0.06
N GLY A 32 -13.72 -10.89 0.37
CA GLY A 32 -12.47 -11.19 1.07
C GLY A 32 -11.36 -11.74 0.16
N GLU A 33 -11.50 -11.66 -1.16
CA GLU A 33 -10.44 -12.07 -2.09
C GLU A 33 -9.36 -10.99 -2.15
N HIS A 34 -8.09 -11.36 -1.96
CA HIS A 34 -6.96 -10.47 -2.16
C HIS A 34 -6.70 -10.27 -3.64
N ILE A 35 -6.73 -9.02 -4.11
CA ILE A 35 -6.66 -8.69 -5.55
C ILE A 35 -5.51 -7.75 -5.91
N GLY A 36 -4.79 -7.20 -4.93
CA GLY A 36 -3.81 -6.18 -5.22
C GLY A 36 -3.19 -5.55 -3.98
N GLU A 37 -2.31 -4.57 -4.22
CA GLU A 37 -1.58 -3.86 -3.19
C GLU A 37 -1.64 -2.34 -3.45
N GLY A 38 -1.77 -1.56 -2.39
CA GLY A 38 -1.60 -0.12 -2.38
C GLY A 38 -0.35 0.25 -1.57
N GLN A 39 0.44 1.19 -2.05
CA GLN A 39 1.58 1.74 -1.32
C GLN A 39 1.48 3.26 -1.28
N LEU A 40 1.60 3.82 -0.10
CA LEU A 40 1.70 5.25 0.15
C LEU A 40 3.12 5.56 0.61
N SER A 41 3.70 6.64 0.11
CA SER A 41 4.98 7.16 0.62
C SER A 41 4.89 8.67 0.74
N ILE A 42 5.15 9.21 1.93
CA ILE A 42 5.14 10.64 2.20
C ILE A 42 6.56 11.09 2.54
N ASP A 43 7.06 12.05 1.78
CA ASP A 43 8.29 12.78 2.07
C ASP A 43 7.92 14.16 2.62
N GLU A 44 7.88 14.29 3.95
CA GLU A 44 7.51 15.53 4.62
C GLU A 44 8.50 16.67 4.35
N ALA A 45 9.78 16.36 4.16
CA ALA A 45 10.81 17.36 3.90
C ALA A 45 10.61 18.01 2.52
N LEU A 46 10.11 17.26 1.55
CA LEU A 46 9.74 17.75 0.22
C LEU A 46 8.28 18.20 0.11
N GLY A 47 7.44 17.86 1.09
CA GLY A 47 5.99 18.09 1.04
C GLY A 47 5.31 17.30 -0.07
N ASP A 48 5.84 16.12 -0.41
CA ASP A 48 5.39 15.29 -1.51
C ASP A 48 4.81 13.96 -1.02
N ALA A 49 3.87 13.41 -1.79
CA ALA A 49 3.24 12.14 -1.50
C ALA A 49 3.06 11.32 -2.78
N GLN A 50 3.48 10.07 -2.74
CA GLN A 50 3.32 9.11 -3.82
C GLN A 50 2.33 8.02 -3.42
N ILE A 51 1.35 7.77 -4.29
CA ILE A 51 0.44 6.63 -4.20
C ILE A 51 0.70 5.70 -5.38
N SER A 52 0.98 4.43 -5.09
CA SER A 52 1.09 3.36 -6.08
C SER A 52 -0.01 2.33 -5.82
N VAL A 53 -0.73 1.94 -6.87
CA VAL A 53 -1.77 0.90 -6.79
C VAL A 53 -1.50 -0.16 -7.84
N LEU A 54 -1.48 -1.42 -7.40
CA LEU A 54 -1.35 -2.60 -8.23
C LEU A 54 -2.61 -3.45 -8.08
N ILE A 55 -3.37 -3.64 -9.16
CA ILE A 55 -4.41 -4.68 -9.23
C ILE A 55 -3.86 -5.85 -10.01
N GLY A 56 -3.62 -6.98 -9.34
CA GLY A 56 -2.97 -8.14 -9.96
C GLY A 56 -3.91 -8.91 -10.91
N GLN A 57 -5.15 -9.16 -10.50
CA GLN A 57 -6.09 -9.97 -11.28
C GLN A 57 -6.62 -9.16 -12.47
N THR A 58 -6.16 -9.50 -13.68
CA THR A 58 -6.46 -8.74 -14.91
C THR A 58 -7.95 -8.73 -15.27
N SER A 59 -8.70 -9.77 -14.87
CA SER A 59 -10.16 -9.82 -15.04
C SER A 59 -10.91 -8.78 -14.20
N LEU A 60 -10.27 -8.18 -13.19
CA LEU A 60 -10.82 -7.12 -12.36
C LEU A 60 -10.35 -5.73 -12.78
N TRP A 61 -9.54 -5.63 -13.84
CA TRP A 61 -9.17 -4.34 -14.37
C TRP A 61 -10.39 -3.61 -14.91
N HIS A 62 -10.37 -2.27 -14.84
CA HIS A 62 -11.48 -1.41 -15.26
C HIS A 62 -12.80 -1.58 -14.47
N HIS A 63 -12.81 -2.33 -13.36
CA HIS A 63 -13.98 -2.47 -12.47
C HIS A 63 -14.01 -1.42 -11.35
N GLY A 64 -13.14 -0.40 -11.41
CA GLY A 64 -13.09 0.69 -10.42
C GLY A 64 -12.22 0.41 -9.18
N TYR A 65 -11.68 -0.81 -9.01
CA TYR A 65 -10.85 -1.15 -7.84
C TYR A 65 -9.64 -0.24 -7.65
N GLY A 66 -8.98 0.17 -8.74
CA GLY A 66 -7.87 1.13 -8.66
C GLY A 66 -8.31 2.46 -8.05
N THR A 67 -9.40 3.04 -8.56
CA THR A 67 -9.98 4.29 -8.05
C THR A 67 -10.40 4.16 -6.59
N SER A 68 -11.14 3.11 -6.23
CA SER A 68 -11.58 2.87 -4.86
C SER A 68 -10.40 2.73 -3.89
N SER A 69 -9.32 2.09 -4.31
CA SER A 69 -8.11 1.93 -3.50
C SER A 69 -7.44 3.27 -3.24
N VAL A 70 -7.29 4.10 -4.27
CA VAL A 70 -6.72 5.46 -4.11
C VAL A 70 -7.57 6.31 -3.17
N ILE A 71 -8.89 6.29 -3.31
CA ILE A 71 -9.80 7.06 -2.42
C ILE A 71 -9.63 6.59 -0.97
N ALA A 72 -9.68 5.28 -0.71
CA ALA A 72 -9.53 4.74 0.63
C ALA A 72 -8.17 5.09 1.25
N MET A 73 -7.09 5.10 0.46
CA MET A 73 -5.77 5.51 0.93
C MET A 73 -5.71 7.00 1.27
N ILE A 74 -6.33 7.87 0.46
CA ILE A 74 -6.41 9.30 0.77
C ILE A 74 -7.21 9.54 2.05
N GLU A 75 -8.35 8.87 2.23
CA GLU A 75 -9.18 8.95 3.45
C GLU A 75 -8.48 8.39 4.70
N HIS A 76 -7.47 7.53 4.54
CA HIS A 76 -6.68 7.03 5.67
C HIS A 76 -5.72 8.10 6.22
N ILE A 77 -5.27 9.02 5.38
CA ILE A 77 -4.22 10.01 5.70
C ILE A 77 -4.81 11.35 6.14
N PHE A 78 -5.91 11.79 5.52
CA PHE A 78 -6.52 13.11 5.69
C PHE A 78 -7.88 13.04 6.39
#